data_AF-A0A931YX64-F1
#
_entry.id   AF-A0A931YX64-F1
#
_cell.length_a   1.000
_cell.length_b   1.000
_cell.length_c   1.000
_cell.angle_alpha   90.00
_cell.angle_beta   90.00
_cell.angle_gamma   90.00
#
_symmetry.space_group_name_H-M   'P 1'
#
loop_
_entity.id
_entity.type
_entity.pdbx_description
1 polymer ?
#
loop_
_entity_poly.entity_id
_entity_poly.type
_entity_poly.pdbx_seq_one_letter_code
_entity_poly.pdbx_strand_id
1 'polypeptide(L)' 'RLEPGPVAAALAEWRELARAGGGQATLERAPLAVKALVPVWDDPGAGGRIMQRIKRELDPKNILNPGRFVAGI' A
#
# COMPACT_ATOMS: atom_id res chain seq x y z
N ARG A 1 2.74 -3.95 24.65
CA ARG A 1 3.00 -3.91 23.19
C ARG A 1 1.69 -3.50 22.53
N LEU A 2 1.69 -2.59 21.54
CA LEU A 2 0.43 -2.27 20.86
C LEU A 2 0.00 -3.46 19.99
N GLU A 3 -1.28 -3.82 20.05
CA GLU A 3 -1.84 -4.90 19.23
C GLU A 3 -1.96 -4.44 17.77
N PRO A 4 -1.61 -5.28 16.78
CA PRO A 4 -1.58 -4.87 15.37
C PRO A 4 -2.94 -4.40 14.81
N GLY A 5 -4.04 -5.03 15.25
CA GLY A 5 -5.39 -4.73 14.76
C GLY A 5 -5.83 -3.30 15.05
N PRO A 6 -5.83 -2.84 16.32
CA PRO A 6 -6.16 -1.45 16.66
C PRO A 6 -5.26 -0.42 15.94
N VAL A 7 -3.96 -0.71 15.79
CA VAL A 7 -3.05 0.18 15.05
C VAL A 7 -3.44 0.25 13.57
N ALA A 8 -3.75 -0.89 12.93
CA ALA A 8 -4.19 -0.92 11.54
C ALA A 8 -5.50 -0.16 11.34
N ALA A 9 -6.45 -0.27 12.28
CA ALA A 9 -7.72 0.47 12.23
C ALA A 9 -7.50 1.99 12.29
N ALA A 10 -6.67 2.47 13.22
CA ALA A 10 -6.34 3.89 13.32
C ALA A 10 -5.64 4.41 12.05
N LEU A 11 -4.71 3.63 11.48
CA LEU A 11 -4.03 4.00 10.23
C LEU A 11 -4.99 4.07 9.03
N ALA A 12 -6.00 3.19 8.98
CA ALA A 12 -7.04 3.24 7.95
C ALA A 12 -7.91 4.50 8.10
N GLU A 13 -8.30 4.85 9.32
CA GLU A 13 -9.04 6.09 9.61
C GLU A 13 -8.26 7.34 9.19
N TRP A 14 -6.98 7.44 9.56
CA TRP A 14 -6.13 8.57 9.19
C TRP A 14 -5.97 8.73 7.69
N ARG A 15 -5.93 7.62 6.95
CA ARG A 15 -5.88 7.62 5.49
C ARG A 15 -7.15 8.20 4.88
N GLU A 16 -8.32 7.84 5.40
CA GLU A 16 -9.58 8.43 4.94
C GLU A 16 -9.66 9.93 5.26
N LEU A 17 -9.16 10.36 6.42
CA LEU A 17 -9.05 11.79 6.75
C LEU A 17 -8.11 12.53 5.79
N ALA A 18 -6.96 11.95 5.43
CA ALA A 18 -6.06 12.54 4.45
C ALA A 18 -6.74 12.67 3.08
N ARG A 19 -7.45 11.63 2.62
CA ARG A 19 -8.20 11.63 1.36
C ARG A 19 -9.32 12.68 1.35
N ALA A 20 -10.05 12.83 2.45
CA ALA A 20 -11.09 13.85 2.59
C ALA A 20 -10.53 15.29 2.44
N GLY A 21 -9.27 15.50 2.82
CA GLY A 21 -8.53 16.75 2.59
C GLY A 21 -7.88 16.87 1.21
N GLY A 22 -8.10 15.90 0.30
CA GLY A 22 -7.45 15.84 -1.02
C GLY A 22 -6.00 15.36 -1.00
N GLY A 23 -5.52 14.84 0.14
CA GLY A 23 -4.17 14.31 0.32
C GLY A 23 -4.09 12.79 0.20
N GLN A 24 -2.89 12.26 0.45
CA GLN A 24 -2.58 10.84 0.48
C GLN A 24 -1.70 10.53 1.70
N ALA A 25 -1.77 9.32 2.22
CA ALA A 25 -0.94 8.88 3.35
C ALA A 25 -0.06 7.68 2.95
N THR A 26 1.23 7.68 3.25
CA THR A 26 2.10 6.52 2.99
C THR A 26 2.69 6.00 4.30
N LEU A 27 2.65 4.68 4.50
CA LEU A 27 3.17 4.04 5.71
C LEU A 27 4.64 3.69 5.54
N GLU A 28 5.53 4.60 5.90
CA GLU A 28 6.98 4.37 5.74
C GLU A 28 7.49 3.21 6.60
N ARG A 29 7.09 3.17 7.87
CA ARG A 29 7.57 2.18 8.85
C ARG A 29 6.46 1.67 9.75
N ALA A 30 6.37 0.34 9.84
CA ALA A 30 5.55 -0.37 10.81
C ALA A 30 6.06 -1.81 10.97
N PRO A 31 5.76 -2.49 12.09
CA PRO A 31 5.97 -3.93 12.23
C PRO A 31 5.26 -4.72 11.12
N LEU A 32 5.81 -5.87 10.74
CA LEU A 32 5.23 -6.71 9.67
C LEU A 32 3.78 -7.10 9.95
N ALA A 33 3.45 -7.40 11.21
CA ALA A 33 2.08 -7.74 11.62
C ALA A 33 1.06 -6.63 11.32
N VAL A 34 1.48 -5.36 11.35
CA VAL A 34 0.61 -4.23 10.96
C VAL A 34 0.56 -4.11 9.44
N LYS A 35 1.71 -4.20 8.75
CA LYS A 35 1.79 -4.14 7.27
C LYS A 35 1.01 -5.26 6.58
N ALA A 36 0.75 -6.38 7.26
CA ALA A 36 -0.09 -7.46 6.76
C ALA A 36 -1.59 -7.12 6.77
N LEU A 37 -2.00 -6.12 7.56
CA LEU A 37 -3.40 -5.72 7.74
C LEU A 37 -3.77 -4.42 7.00
N VAL A 38 -2.78 -3.57 6.73
CA VAL A 38 -3.00 -2.29 6.05
C VAL A 38 -1.99 -2.09 4.90
N PRO A 39 -2.44 -1.62 3.71
CA PRO A 39 -1.53 -1.29 2.62
C PRO A 39 -0.49 -0.24 3.00
N VAL A 40 0.74 -0.47 2.54
CA VAL A 40 1.86 0.47 2.74
C VAL A 40 1.66 1.75 1.92
N TRP A 41 1.24 1.57 0.67
CA TRP A 41 1.01 2.66 -0.30
C TRP A 41 -0.48 3.04 -0.30
N ASP A 42 -0.77 4.30 -0.57
CA ASP A 42 -2.13 4.73 -0.88
C ASP A 42 -2.58 4.28 -2.27
N ASP A 43 -3.82 4.65 -2.63
CA ASP A 43 -4.35 4.46 -3.96
C ASP A 43 -3.42 5.11 -5.00
N PRO A 44 -2.86 4.33 -5.94
CA PRO A 44 -2.02 4.88 -7.02
C PRO A 44 -2.80 5.71 -8.04
N GLY A 45 -4.13 5.71 -7.97
CA GLY A 45 -5.01 6.44 -8.88
C GLY A 45 -4.73 6.09 -10.34
N ALA A 46 -4.75 7.11 -11.21
CA ALA A 46 -4.53 6.95 -12.65
C ALA A 46 -3.16 6.34 -13.01
N GLY A 47 -2.15 6.52 -12.14
CA GLY A 47 -0.79 6.00 -12.35
C GLY A 47 -0.69 4.47 -12.26
N GLY A 48 -1.63 3.82 -11.57
CA GLY A 48 -1.60 2.36 -11.35
C GLY A 48 -1.52 1.55 -12.64
N ARG A 49 -2.21 1.98 -13.70
CA ARG A 49 -2.16 1.30 -15.01
C ARG A 49 -0.78 1.37 -15.66
N ILE A 50 -0.08 2.49 -15.53
CA ILE A 50 1.27 2.66 -16.06
C ILE A 50 2.24 1.77 -15.29
N MET A 51 2.17 1.78 -13.95
CA MET A 51 3.02 0.94 -13.10
C MET A 51 2.86 -0.56 -13.42
N GLN A 52 1.62 -1.02 -13.57
CA GLN A 52 1.34 -2.39 -13.98
C GLN A 52 1.93 -2.74 -15.35
N ARG A 53 1.85 -1.82 -16.32
CA ARG A 53 2.43 -2.05 -17.65
C ARG A 53 3.95 -2.15 -17.58
N ILE A 54 4.59 -1.22 -16.88
CA ILE A 54 6.05 -1.25 -16.66
C ILE A 54 6.47 -2.57 -16.00
N LYS A 55 5.76 -3.01 -14.95
CA LYS A 55 6.02 -4.27 -14.27
C LYS A 55 5.91 -5.49 -15.19
N ARG A 56 4.88 -5.54 -16.06
CA ARG A 56 4.71 -6.63 -17.03
C ARG A 56 5.83 -6.70 -18.07
N GLU A 57 6.31 -5.55 -18.55
CA GLU A 57 7.43 -5.51 -19.51
C GLU A 57 8.76 -5.91 -18.85
N LEU A 58 9.01 -5.46 -17.61
CA LEU A 58 10.27 -5.70 -16.92
C LEU A 58 10.35 -7.07 -16.22
N ASP A 59 9.22 -7.60 -15.76
CA ASP A 59 9.13 -8.87 -15.04
C ASP A 59 7.91 -9.69 -15.48
N PRO A 60 7.90 -10.17 -16.74
CA PRO A 60 6.77 -10.88 -17.32
C PRO A 60 6.45 -12.21 -16.61
N LYS A 61 7.39 -12.74 -15.83
CA LYS A 61 7.23 -13.99 -15.07
C LYS A 61 6.89 -13.75 -13.60
N ASN A 62 6.74 -12.50 -13.17
CA ASN A 62 6.45 -12.11 -11.78
C ASN A 62 7.42 -12.72 -10.75
N ILE A 63 8.72 -12.70 -11.05
CA ILE A 63 9.78 -13.26 -10.21
C ILE A 63 10.23 -12.23 -9.15
N LEU A 64 10.19 -10.94 -9.49
CA LEU A 64 10.71 -9.87 -8.65
C LEU A 64 9.64 -9.42 -7.64
N ASN A 65 9.75 -9.89 -6.39
CA ASN A 65 8.88 -9.50 -5.26
C ASN A 65 7.37 -9.73 -5.50
N PRO A 66 6.94 -10.98 -5.74
CA PRO A 66 5.55 -11.30 -6.02
C PRO A 66 4.63 -10.87 -4.86
N GLY A 67 3.50 -10.24 -5.20
CA GLY A 67 2.47 -9.84 -4.24
C GLY A 67 2.86 -8.67 -3.32
N ARG A 68 3.93 -7.94 -3.64
CA ARG A 68 4.34 -6.72 -2.91
C ARG A 68 4.05 -5.47 -3.76
N PHE A 69 4.48 -4.31 -3.30
CA PHE A 69 4.25 -3.01 -3.96
C PHE A 69 2.77 -2.57 -4.07
N VAL A 70 2.53 -1.58 -4.92
CA VAL A 70 1.26 -0.89 -5.14
C VAL A 70 0.20 -1.91 -5.57
N ALA A 71 -0.83 -2.13 -4.76
CA ALA A 71 -1.93 -3.04 -5.07
C ALA A 71 -1.51 -4.47 -5.50
N GLY A 72 -0.34 -4.95 -5.02
CA GLY A 72 0.14 -6.31 -5.29
C GLY A 72 0.73 -6.54 -6.68
N ILE A 73 1.12 -5.46 -7.39
CA ILE A 73 1.75 -5.52 -8.72
C ILE A 73 3.19 -6.02 -8.67
#